data_AF-M1JKE7-F1
#
_entry.id   AF-M1JKE7-F1
#
_cell.length_a   1.000
_cell.length_b   1.000
_cell.length_c   1.000
_cell.angle_alpha   90.00
_cell.angle_beta   90.00
_cell.angle_gamma   90.00
#
_symmetry.space_group_name_H-M   'P 1'
#
loop_
_entity.id
_entity.type
_entity.pdbx_description
1 polymer ?
#
loop_
_entity_poly.entity_id
_entity_poly.type
_entity_poly.pdbx_seq_one_letter_code
_entity_poly.pdbx_strand_id
1 'polypeptide(L)' 'MKDNDPIAQILERARQRIEQVAIAGDREVMFQIAAEAQGWIGALQAENLLGNEQCEMLYAELKVAVSKWDGGPE' A
#
# COMPACT_ATOMS: atom_id res chain seq x y z
N MET A 1 22.81 10.59 12.25
CA MET A 1 22.25 10.80 10.90
C MET A 1 21.22 9.71 10.73
N LYS A 2 19.92 10.04 10.78
CA LYS A 2 18.86 9.02 10.70
C LYS A 2 18.72 8.57 9.24
N ASP A 3 19.09 7.31 9.01
CA ASP A 3 18.56 6.39 8.01
C ASP A 3 17.92 7.04 6.77
N ASN A 4 18.77 7.47 5.83
CA ASN A 4 18.38 7.96 4.50
C ASN A 4 18.28 6.81 3.49
N ASP A 5 17.80 5.64 3.90
CA ASP A 5 17.59 4.54 2.96
C ASP A 5 16.38 4.86 2.08
N PRO A 6 16.57 5.10 0.77
CA PRO A 6 15.48 5.47 -0.13
C PRO A 6 14.40 4.37 -0.17
N ILE A 7 14.83 3.13 0.03
CA ILE A 7 13.95 1.96 0.10
C ILE A 7 13.06 2.01 1.35
N ALA A 8 13.60 2.38 2.51
CA ALA A 8 12.81 2.50 3.74
C ALA A 8 11.72 3.57 3.61
N GLN A 9 12.03 4.70 2.97
CA GLN A 9 11.05 5.75 2.70
C GLN A 9 9.97 5.30 1.70
N ILE A 10 10.36 4.55 0.67
CA ILE A 10 9.41 3.99 -0.30
C ILE A 10 8.47 3.01 0.38
N LEU A 11 8.99 2.12 1.24
CA LEU A 11 8.19 1.16 2.01
C LEU A 11 7.23 1.86 2.98
N GLU A 12 7.70 2.88 3.71
CA GLU A 12 6.84 3.67 4.60
C GLU A 12 5.70 4.32 3.82
N ARG A 13 6.02 4.94 2.68
CA ARG A 13 5.01 5.60 1.83
C ARG A 13 4.06 4.60 1.17
N ALA A 14 4.49 3.36 0.94
CA ALA A 14 3.63 2.27 0.49
C ALA A 14 2.61 1.90 1.57
N ARG A 15 3.09 1.73 2.80
CA ARG A 15 2.26 1.38 3.95
C ARG A 15 1.24 2.48 4.26
N GLN A 16 1.64 3.74 4.24
CA GLN A 16 0.71 4.86 4.43
C GLN A 16 -0.42 4.86 3.42
N ARG A 17 -0.15 4.49 2.16
CA ARG A 17 -1.20 4.34 1.14
C ARG A 17 -2.10 3.15 1.41
N ILE A 18 -1.55 2.03 1.86
CA ILE A 18 -2.34 0.87 2.28
C ILE A 18 -3.23 1.22 3.48
N GLU A 19 -2.75 2.02 4.42
CA GLU A 19 -3.54 2.51 5.56
C GLU A 19 -4.74 3.37 5.12
N GLN A 20 -4.67 4.04 3.95
CA GLN A 20 -5.81 4.78 3.42
C GLN A 20 -7.01 3.87 3.10
N VAL A 21 -6.77 2.58 2.80
CA VAL A 21 -7.83 1.59 2.58
C VAL A 21 -8.71 1.46 3.82
N ALA A 22 -8.12 1.51 5.02
CA ALA A 22 -8.84 1.35 6.28
C ALA A 22 -9.77 2.52 6.62
N ILE A 23 -9.48 3.72 6.10
CA ILE A 23 -10.27 4.94 6.36
C ILE A 23 -11.23 5.30 5.23
N ALA A 24 -11.29 4.47 4.18
CA ALA A 24 -12.21 4.68 3.07
C ALA A 24 -13.66 4.68 3.57
N GLY A 25 -14.42 5.71 3.20
CA GLY A 25 -15.79 5.93 3.68
C GLY A 25 -16.85 5.04 3.03
N ASP A 26 -16.53 4.41 1.90
CA ASP A 26 -17.40 3.44 1.25
C ASP A 26 -16.59 2.42 0.44
N ARG A 27 -17.29 1.39 -0.03
CA ARG A 27 -16.68 0.23 -0.68
C ARG A 27 -16.07 0.57 -2.04
N GLU A 28 -16.66 1.48 -2.79
CA GLU A 28 -16.15 1.90 -4.10
C GLU A 28 -14.85 2.68 -3.91
N VAL A 29 -14.84 3.63 -2.96
CA VAL A 29 -13.64 4.39 -2.58
C VAL A 29 -12.55 3.46 -2.05
N MET A 30 -12.91 2.48 -1.21
CA MET A 30 -11.96 1.48 -0.71
C MET A 30 -11.29 0.71 -1.84
N PHE A 31 -12.08 0.21 -2.81
CA PHE A 31 -11.53 -0.52 -3.96
C PHE A 31 -10.67 0.38 -4.86
N GLN A 32 -11.05 1.64 -5.04
CA GLN A 32 -10.26 2.58 -5.82
C GLN A 32 -8.89 2.82 -5.16
N ILE A 33 -8.87 3.14 -3.86
CA ILE A 33 -7.63 3.33 -3.09
C ILE A 33 -6.76 2.07 -3.13
N ALA A 34 -7.38 0.88 -3.01
CA ALA A 34 -6.66 -0.37 -3.08
C ALA A 34 -6.04 -0.60 -4.48
N ALA A 35 -6.78 -0.32 -5.55
CA ALA A 35 -6.27 -0.42 -6.92
C ALA A 35 -5.13 0.58 -7.19
N GLU A 36 -5.24 1.81 -6.70
CA GLU A 36 -4.20 2.82 -6.78
C GLU A 36 -2.93 2.40 -6.04
N ALA A 37 -3.07 1.86 -4.82
CA ALA A 37 -1.96 1.32 -4.04
C ALA A 37 -1.30 0.15 -4.77
N GLN A 38 -2.10 -0.78 -5.32
CA GLN A 38 -1.61 -1.92 -6.08
C GLN A 38 -0.83 -1.48 -7.32
N GLY A 39 -1.37 -0.55 -8.12
CA GLY A 39 -0.71 -0.02 -9.31
C GLY A 39 0.60 0.69 -8.98
N TRP A 40 0.63 1.44 -7.87
CA TRP A 40 1.83 2.12 -7.42
C TRP A 40 2.93 1.13 -6.96
N ILE A 41 2.59 0.08 -6.22
CA ILE A 41 3.54 -0.99 -5.84
C ILE A 41 4.10 -1.68 -7.09
N GLY A 42 3.25 -1.95 -8.09
CA GLY A 42 3.67 -2.53 -9.36
C GLY A 42 4.61 -1.63 -10.16
N ALA A 43 4.37 -0.31 -10.16
CA ALA A 43 5.26 0.66 -10.79
C ALA A 43 6.65 0.67 -10.12
N LEU A 44 6.71 0.66 -8.79
CA LEU A 44 7.98 0.58 -8.06
C LEU A 44 8.77 -0.69 -8.38
N GLN A 45 8.07 -1.82 -8.57
CA GLN A 45 8.70 -3.06 -9.01
C GLN A 45 9.26 -2.94 -10.44
N ALA A 46 8.47 -2.39 -11.36
CA ALA A 46 8.86 -2.19 -12.75
C ALA A 46 10.06 -1.23 -12.88
N GLU A 47 10.15 -0.23 -12.02
CA GLU A 47 11.26 0.71 -11.94
C GLU A 47 12.48 0.17 -11.17
N ASN A 48 12.45 -1.09 -10.70
CA ASN A 48 13.49 -1.71 -9.87
C ASN A 48 13.80 -0.92 -8.57
N LEU A 49 12.83 -0.14 -8.10
CA LEU A 49 12.91 0.60 -6.84
C LEU A 49 12.62 -0.27 -5.63
N LEU A 50 11.94 -1.41 -5.83
CA LEU A 50 11.72 -2.44 -4.82
C LEU A 50 12.07 -3.81 -5.37
N GLY A 51 12.63 -4.66 -4.50
CA GLY A 51 12.83 -6.08 -4.80
C GLY A 51 11.51 -6.86 -4.78
N ASN A 52 11.53 -8.07 -5.36
CA ASN A 52 10.34 -8.93 -5.43
C ASN A 52 9.73 -9.20 -4.04
N GLU A 53 10.57 -9.53 -3.06
CA GLU A 53 10.13 -9.82 -1.68
C GLU A 53 9.42 -8.61 -1.03
N GLN A 54 9.92 -7.40 -1.29
CA GLN A 54 9.33 -6.17 -0.77
C GLN A 54 7.97 -5.88 -1.41
N CYS A 55 7.85 -6.09 -2.72
CA CYS A 55 6.58 -5.95 -3.41
C CYS A 55 5.57 -7.01 -2.93
N GLU A 56 5.97 -8.27 -2.79
CA GLU A 56 5.10 -9.34 -2.28
C GLU A 56 4.60 -9.06 -0.86
N MET A 57 5.48 -8.56 0.02
CA MET A 57 5.09 -8.13 1.36
C MET A 57 4.02 -7.03 1.31
N LEU A 58 4.24 -5.98 0.49
CA LEU A 58 3.28 -4.88 0.36
C LEU A 58 1.94 -5.31 -0.24
N TYR A 59 1.94 -6.22 -1.22
CA TYR A 59 0.70 -6.79 -1.76
C TYR A 59 -0.05 -7.62 -0.72
N ALA A 60 0.67 -8.36 0.13
CA ALA A 60 0.06 -9.09 1.24
C ALA A 60 -0.55 -8.13 2.27
N GLU A 61 0.18 -7.08 2.66
CA GLU A 61 -0.33 -6.02 3.55
C GLU A 61 -1.59 -5.36 2.97
N LEU A 62 -1.58 -5.02 1.68
CA LEU A 62 -2.74 -4.46 0.97
C LEU A 62 -3.95 -5.39 0.99
N LYS A 63 -3.75 -6.68 0.68
CA LYS A 63 -4.81 -7.69 0.71
C LYS A 63 -5.42 -7.83 2.11
N VAL A 64 -4.59 -7.77 3.16
CA VAL A 64 -5.05 -7.79 4.55
C VAL A 64 -5.86 -6.54 4.87
N ALA A 65 -5.42 -5.34 4.44
CA ALA A 65 -6.16 -4.10 4.67
C ALA A 65 -7.55 -4.13 4.02
N VAL A 66 -7.63 -4.57 2.75
CA VAL A 66 -8.91 -4.75 2.04
C VAL A 66 -9.80 -5.77 2.75
N SER A 67 -9.23 -6.89 3.20
CA SER A 67 -10.00 -7.93 3.91
C SER A 67 -10.48 -7.51 5.30
N LYS A 68 -9.80 -6.55 5.94
CA LYS A 68 -10.17 -6.02 7.26
C LYS A 68 -11.11 -4.82 7.17
N TRP A 69 -11.26 -4.22 6.00
CA TRP A 69 -12.17 -3.12 5.81
C TRP A 69 -13.62 -3.61 5.93
N ASP A 70 -14.33 -3.13 6.95
CA ASP A 70 -15.69 -3.55 7.31
C ASP A 70 -16.67 -2.37 7.27
N GLY A 71 -16.60 -1.55 6.23
CA GLY A 71 -17.57 -0.46 6.01
C GLY A 71 -17.09 0.97 6.34
N GLY A 72 -15.82 1.16 6.69
CA GLY A 72 -15.23 2.48 6.95
C GLY A 72 -15.55 3.04 8.34
N PRO A 73 -14.98 4.22 8.71
CA PRO A 73 -15.35 4.89 9.96
C PRO A 73 -16.82 5.32 9.92
N GLU A 74 -17.59 4.93 10.93
CA GLU A 74 -18.98 5.37 11.18
C GLU A 74 -19.12 6.89 11.28
#